data_AF-A0A351RCX1-F1
#
_entry.id   AF-A0A351RCX1-F1
#
_cell.length_a   1.000
_cell.length_b   1.000
_cell.length_c   1.000
_cell.angle_alpha   90.00
_cell.angle_beta   90.00
_cell.angle_gamma   90.00
#
_symmetry.space_group_name_H-M   'P 1'
#
loop_
_entity.id
_entity.type
_entity.pdbx_description
1 polymer ?
#
loop_
_entity_poly.entity_id
_entity_poly.type
_entity_poly.pdbx_seq_one_letter_code
_entity_poly.pdbx_strand_id
1 'polypeptide(L)' 'LLKINNLTVINLPDTKELANIAERGFNISCTIQDGQIMVGHDGGTLDITPVILKEPSTY' A
#
# COMPACT_ATOMS: atom_id res chain seq x y z
N LEU A 1 -16.12 -13.98 -1.25
CA LEU A 1 -15.60 -12.93 -0.33
C LEU A 1 -16.40 -12.82 0.98
N LEU A 2 -17.73 -12.81 0.95
CA LEU A 2 -18.58 -12.65 2.14
C LEU A 2 -18.53 -13.78 3.19
N LYS A 3 -17.98 -14.96 2.87
CA LYS A 3 -17.88 -16.11 3.79
C LYS A 3 -16.54 -16.23 4.53
N ILE A 4 -15.61 -15.30 4.31
CA ILE A 4 -14.26 -15.35 4.89
C ILE A 4 -14.15 -14.23 5.93
N ASN A 5 -14.04 -14.63 7.18
CA ASN A 5 -14.08 -13.72 8.34
C ASN A 5 -12.70 -13.16 8.71
N ASN A 6 -11.63 -13.79 8.24
CA ASN A 6 -10.23 -13.44 8.51
C ASN A 6 -9.52 -12.86 7.27
N LEU A 7 -10.26 -12.30 6.32
CA LEU A 7 -9.72 -11.75 5.08
C LEU A 7 -9.75 -10.23 5.08
N THR A 8 -8.59 -9.62 4.91
CA THR A 8 -8.43 -8.20 4.56
C THR A 8 -8.15 -8.09 3.07
N VAL A 9 -8.88 -7.22 2.37
CA VAL A 9 -8.63 -6.89 0.96
C VAL A 9 -8.33 -5.40 0.87
N ILE A 10 -7.16 -5.07 0.33
CA ILE A 10 -6.67 -3.70 0.17
C ILE A 10 -6.38 -3.49 -1.31
N ASN A 11 -6.92 -2.42 -1.87
CA ASN A 11 -6.58 -1.94 -3.20
C ASN A 11 -5.59 -0.79 -3.09
N LEU A 12 -4.48 -0.87 -3.80
CA LEU A 12 -3.52 0.22 -3.92
C LEU A 12 -3.69 0.82 -5.32
N PRO A 13 -4.39 1.97 -5.46
CA PRO A 13 -4.51 2.64 -6.75
C PRO A 13 -3.16 3.23 -7.19
N ASP A 14 -3.00 3.42 -8.50
CA ASP A 14 -1.88 4.18 -9.10
C ASP A 14 -0.46 3.70 -8.74
N THR A 15 -0.26 2.38 -8.62
CA THR A 15 1.03 1.75 -8.29
C THR A 15 2.10 1.80 -9.40
N LYS A 16 1.84 2.51 -10.50
CA LYS A 16 2.78 2.60 -11.64
C LYS A 16 4.10 3.27 -11.23
N GLU A 17 4.03 4.33 -10.45
CA GLU A 17 5.22 5.04 -9.97
C GLU A 17 6.05 4.16 -9.03
N LEU A 18 5.38 3.42 -8.14
CA LEU A 18 6.02 2.43 -7.28
C LEU A 18 6.72 1.32 -8.08
N ALA A 19 6.11 0.86 -9.18
CA ALA A 19 6.72 -0.12 -10.07
C ALA A 19 7.92 0.46 -10.84
N ASN A 20 7.88 1.74 -11.21
CA ASN A 20 8.98 2.41 -11.93
C ASN A 20 10.22 2.59 -11.07
N ILE A 21 10.08 2.74 -9.75
CA ILE A 21 11.23 2.87 -8.85
C ILE A 21 11.90 1.52 -8.51
N ALA A 22 11.33 0.40 -8.95
CA ALA A 22 11.86 -0.93 -8.65
C ALA A 22 13.20 -1.18 -9.37
N GLU A 23 14.28 -1.20 -8.59
CA GLU A 23 15.64 -1.45 -9.07
C GLU A 23 16.29 -2.63 -8.33
N ARG A 24 17.42 -3.14 -8.86
CA ARG A 24 18.15 -4.27 -8.24
C ARG A 24 18.55 -3.99 -6.79
N GLY A 25 18.86 -2.74 -6.46
CA GLY A 25 19.06 -2.26 -5.10
C GLY A 25 17.88 -1.37 -4.73
N PHE A 26 17.00 -1.86 -3.87
CA PHE A 26 15.77 -1.14 -3.52
C PHE A 26 15.91 -0.56 -2.11
N ASN A 27 16.35 0.71 -2.04
CA ASN A 27 16.43 1.47 -0.79
C ASN A 27 15.24 2.45 -0.76
N ILE A 28 14.30 2.17 0.14
CA ILE A 28 13.12 3.01 0.31
C ILE A 28 12.85 3.23 1.80
N SER A 29 12.34 4.40 2.14
CA SER A 29 11.76 4.68 3.44
C SER A 29 10.24 4.69 3.31
N CYS A 30 9.53 3.99 4.19
CA CYS A 30 8.07 3.97 4.18
C CYS A 30 7.55 4.50 5.50
N THR A 31 6.70 5.52 5.45
CA THR A 31 6.00 6.07 6.62
C THR A 31 4.50 5.81 6.45
N ILE A 32 3.88 5.19 7.46
CA ILE A 32 2.44 4.90 7.45
C ILE A 32 1.80 5.72 8.56
N GLN A 33 0.88 6.61 8.19
CA GLN A 33 0.22 7.51 9.13
C GLN A 33 -1.21 7.78 8.68
N ASP A 34 -2.17 7.64 9.59
CA ASP A 34 -3.60 7.90 9.34
C ASP A 34 -4.17 7.22 8.07
N GLY A 35 -3.66 6.02 7.75
CA GLY A 35 -4.08 5.25 6.58
C GLY A 35 -3.47 5.72 5.25
N GLN A 36 -2.54 6.67 5.26
CA GLN A 36 -1.70 7.04 4.13
C GLN A 36 -0.33 6.38 4.25
N ILE A 37 0.25 6.01 3.11
CA ILE A 37 1.59 5.43 3.02
C ILE A 37 2.43 6.37 2.17
N MET A 38 3.43 7.00 2.77
CA MET A 38 4.42 7.81 2.05
C MET A 38 5.69 6.97 1.86
N VAL A 39 6.15 6.83 0.63
CA VAL A 39 7.37 6.09 0.28
C VAL A 39 8.40 7.07 -0.26
N GLY A 40 9.49 7.27 0.48
CA GLY A 40 10.67 7.99 0.04
C GLY A 40 11.65 7.07 -0.67
N HIS A 41 12.22 7.53 -1.77
CA HIS A 41 13.29 6.88 -2.52
C HIS A 41 14.29 7.94 -2.99
N ASP A 42 15.42 7.51 -3.58
CA ASP A 42 16.49 8.43 -4.01
C ASP A 42 16.03 9.50 -5.03
N GLY A 43 14.94 9.24 -5.76
CA GLY A 43 14.37 10.13 -6.76
C GLY A 43 13.20 10.99 -6.29
N GLY A 44 12.79 10.89 -5.01
CA GLY A 44 11.68 11.67 -4.48
C GLY A 44 10.80 10.91 -3.48
N THR A 45 9.55 11.36 -3.34
CA THR A 45 8.55 10.74 -2.47
C THR A 45 7.28 10.47 -3.26
N LEU A 46 6.69 9.29 -3.03
CA LEU A 46 5.40 8.90 -3.58
C LEU A 46 4.41 8.66 -2.45
N ASP A 47 3.18 9.10 -2.65
CA ASP A 47 2.08 8.91 -1.70
C ASP A 47 1.12 7.84 -2.21
N ILE A 48 0.81 6.87 -1.37
CA ILE A 48 -0.13 5.79 -1.65
C ILE A 48 -1.25 5.86 -0.63
N THR A 49 -2.48 6.02 -1.11
CA THR A 49 -3.68 5.97 -0.27
C THR A 49 -4.37 4.62 -0.49
N PRO A 50 -4.14 3.61 0.38
CA PRO A 50 -4.82 2.33 0.31
C PRO A 50 -6.33 2.48 0.44
N VAL A 51 -7.07 1.78 -0.41
CA VAL A 51 -8.52 1.65 -0.33
C VAL A 51 -8.86 0.29 0.27
N ILE A 52 -9.45 0.29 1.45
CA ILE A 52 -9.87 -0.94 2.12
C ILE A 52 -11.18 -1.43 1.48
N LEU A 53 -11.12 -2.59 0.82
CA LEU A 53 -12.28 -3.20 0.15
C LEU A 53 -13.00 -4.21 1.04
N LYS A 54 -12.28 -4.82 1.99
CA LYS A 54 -12.85 -5.72 3.00
C LYS A 54 -11.95 -5.75 4.22
N GLU A 55 -12.56 -5.76 5.39
CA GLU A 55 -11.91 -6.00 6.67
C GLU A 55 -12.36 -7.34 7.26
N PRO A 56 -11.54 -7.93 8.15
CA PRO A 56 -11.96 -9.09 8.92
C PRO A 56 -13.17 -8.72 9.79
N SER A 57 -14.14 -9.63 9.83
CA SER A 57 -15.38 -9.45 10.57
C SER A 57 -15.48 -10.52 11.64
N THR A 58 -15.50 -10.10 12.90
CA THR A 58 -15.75 -10.99 14.04
C THR A 58 -17.27 -11.12 14.21
N TYR A 59 -17.89 -12.04 13.47
CA TYR A 59 -19.28 -12.44 13.69
C TYR A 59 -19.38 -13.96 13.77
#